data_AF-A0A2T7TW27-F1
#
_entry.id   AF-A0A2T7TW27-F1
#
_cell.length_a   1.000
_cell.length_b   1.000
_cell.length_c   1.000
_cell.angle_alpha   90.00
_cell.angle_beta   90.00
_cell.angle_gamma   90.00
#
_symmetry.space_group_name_H-M   'P 1'
#
loop_
_entity.id
_entity.type
_entity.pdbx_description
1 polymer ?
#
loop_
_entity_poly.entity_id
_entity_poly.type
_entity_poly.pdbx_seq_one_letter_code
_entity_poly.pdbx_strand_id
1 'polypeptide(L)' 'MSPVRSHSFGRWQPIETAPRDGSPILIFTAWSDRTVGYWSAHRKIWVDQSHGIVVATYWMPLPDPP' A
#
# COMPACT_ATOMS: atom_id res chain seq x y z
N MET A 1 -5.43 -21.99 14.42
CA MET A 1 -5.93 -21.89 13.04
C MET A 1 -5.80 -20.44 12.62
N SER A 2 -4.75 -20.09 11.89
CA SER A 2 -4.59 -18.75 11.31
C SER A 2 -5.08 -18.82 9.86
N PRO A 3 -5.95 -17.93 9.40
CA PRO A 3 -6.46 -17.98 8.03
C PRO A 3 -5.31 -17.65 7.08
N VAL A 4 -5.13 -18.52 6.08
CA VAL A 4 -4.24 -18.32 4.95
C VAL A 4 -4.73 -17.07 4.24
N ARG A 5 -3.95 -15.98 4.26
CA ARG A 5 -4.27 -14.76 3.52
C ARG A 5 -4.29 -15.14 2.03
N SER A 6 -5.45 -15.02 1.38
CA SER A 6 -5.59 -15.24 -0.06
C SER A 6 -4.54 -14.44 -0.83
N HIS A 7 -3.70 -15.12 -1.58
CA HIS A 7 -2.78 -14.54 -2.55
C HIS A 7 -3.57 -13.89 -3.70
N SER A 8 -3.93 -12.63 -3.53
CA SER A 8 -4.32 -11.75 -4.64
C SER A 8 -3.11 -11.58 -5.56
N PHE A 9 -2.93 -12.50 -6.51
CA PHE A 9 -1.88 -12.41 -7.51
C PHE A 9 -1.97 -11.08 -8.29
N GLY A 10 -1.12 -10.11 -7.89
CA GLY A 10 -0.33 -9.26 -8.79
C GLY A 10 -1.04 -8.22 -9.65
N ARG A 11 -2.22 -7.71 -9.28
CA ARG A 11 -2.86 -6.59 -10.00
C ARG A 11 -2.95 -5.35 -9.14
N TRP A 12 -2.50 -4.23 -9.70
CA TRP A 12 -2.75 -2.89 -9.16
C TRP A 12 -4.27 -2.68 -8.97
N GLN A 13 -4.64 -2.22 -7.80
CA GLN A 13 -6.01 -1.88 -7.43
C GLN A 13 -6.10 -0.36 -7.16
N PRO A 14 -7.27 0.27 -7.36
CA PRO A 14 -7.48 1.67 -6.97
C PRO A 14 -7.14 1.89 -5.49
N ILE A 15 -6.44 2.98 -5.17
CA ILE A 15 -5.97 3.27 -3.81
C ILE A 15 -7.10 3.34 -2.77
N GLU A 16 -8.33 3.66 -3.18
CA GLU A 16 -9.51 3.75 -2.30
C GLU A 16 -9.87 2.41 -1.68
N THR A 17 -9.43 1.31 -2.30
CA THR A 17 -9.64 -0.08 -1.85
C THR A 17 -8.51 -0.60 -0.95
N ALA A 18 -7.44 0.17 -0.77
CA ALA A 18 -6.28 -0.25 -0.01
C ALA A 18 -6.57 -0.39 1.49
N PRO A 19 -5.90 -1.33 2.19
CA PRO A 19 -6.05 -1.50 3.63
C PRO A 19 -5.55 -0.25 4.37
N ARG A 20 -6.39 0.30 5.24
CA ARG A 20 -6.07 1.46 6.10
C ARG A 20 -5.66 1.07 7.52
N ASP A 21 -5.18 -0.16 7.68
CA ASP A 21 -4.76 -0.74 8.96
C ASP A 21 -3.31 -0.39 9.34
N GLY A 22 -2.60 0.37 8.49
CA GLY A 22 -1.21 0.72 8.67
C GLY A 22 -0.21 -0.35 8.17
N SER A 23 -0.70 -1.46 7.61
CA SER A 23 0.16 -2.45 6.95
C SER A 23 0.87 -1.82 5.74
N PRO A 24 2.15 -2.16 5.50
CA PRO A 24 2.87 -1.64 4.34
C PRO A 24 2.37 -2.30 3.04
N ILE A 25 2.25 -1.48 2.00
CA ILE A 25 1.82 -1.87 0.65
C ILE A 25 2.75 -1.23 -0.39
N LEU A 26 2.74 -1.77 -1.61
CA LEU A 26 3.32 -1.08 -2.75
C LEU A 26 2.32 -0.02 -3.23
N ILE A 27 2.79 1.20 -3.45
CA ILE A 27 2.00 2.35 -3.91
C ILE A 27 2.52 2.79 -5.26
N PHE A 28 1.61 3.00 -6.21
CA PHE A 28 1.85 3.76 -7.43
C PHE A 28 1.39 5.20 -7.19
N THR A 29 2.24 6.17 -7.48
CA THR A 29 1.94 7.58 -7.25
C THR A 29 1.39 8.26 -8.50
N ALA A 30 0.75 9.42 -8.33
CA ALA A 30 0.32 10.27 -9.44
C ALA A 30 1.50 10.76 -10.32
N TRP A 31 2.73 10.70 -9.81
CA TRP A 31 3.95 11.08 -10.54
C TRP A 31 4.58 9.91 -11.30
N SER A 32 3.86 8.79 -11.45
CA SER A 32 4.32 7.57 -12.12
C SER A 32 5.48 6.84 -11.42
N ASP A 33 5.76 7.17 -10.16
CA ASP A 33 6.73 6.47 -9.33
C ASP A 33 6.08 5.36 -8.50
N ARG A 34 6.90 4.38 -8.10
CA ARG A 34 6.50 3.29 -7.19
C ARG A 34 7.27 3.42 -5.89
N THR A 35 6.58 3.25 -4.77
CA THR A 35 7.21 3.28 -3.44
C THR A 35 6.52 2.30 -2.49
N VAL A 36 7.18 1.96 -1.39
CA VAL A 36 6.52 1.28 -0.26
C VAL A 36 5.97 2.35 0.67
N GLY A 37 4.70 2.22 1.03
CA GLY A 37 4.04 3.15 1.93
C GLY A 37 2.95 2.50 2.75
N TYR A 38 2.33 3.28 3.62
CA TYR A 38 1.26 2.83 4.51
C TYR A 38 0.29 3.97 4.83
N TRP A 39 -0.90 3.60 5.32
CA TRP A 39 -1.88 4.57 5.78
C TRP A 39 -1.50 5.07 7.18
N SER A 40 -1.26 6.38 7.31
CA SER A 40 -1.07 7.01 8.62
C SER A 40 -2.43 7.33 9.23
N ALA A 41 -2.88 6.54 10.22
CA ALA A 41 -4.12 6.81 10.93
C ALA A 41 -4.14 8.18 11.63
N HIS A 42 -2.99 8.59 12.20
CA HIS A 42 -2.80 9.89 12.84
C HIS A 42 -3.00 11.06 11.86
N ARG A 43 -2.43 10.96 10.66
CA ARG A 43 -2.46 12.03 9.65
C ARG A 43 -3.63 11.90 8.68
N LYS A 44 -4.34 10.77 8.70
CA LYS A 44 -5.39 10.37 7.74
C LYS A 44 -4.93 10.53 6.28
N ILE A 45 -3.70 10.11 6.00
CA ILE A 45 -3.07 10.22 4.68
C ILE A 45 -2.11 9.06 4.42
N TRP A 46 -1.86 8.76 3.14
CA TRP A 46 -0.81 7.85 2.71
C TRP A 46 0.57 8.50 2.87
N VAL A 47 1.51 7.76 3.42
CA VAL A 47 2.90 8.18 3.55
C VAL A 47 3.85 7.08 3.10
N ASP A 48 5.05 7.47 2.65
CA ASP A 48 6.15 6.54 2.41
C ASP A 48 6.83 6.11 3.73
N GLN A 49 7.84 5.25 3.63
CA GLN A 49 8.64 4.78 4.77
C GLN A 49 9.43 5.89 5.48
N SER A 50 9.68 7.02 4.84
CA SER A 50 10.32 8.20 5.41
C SER A 50 9.31 9.20 5.99
N HIS A 51 8.02 8.82 6.08
CA HIS A 51 6.91 9.65 6.51
C HIS A 51 6.61 10.85 5.57
N GLY A 52 7.13 10.84 4.35
CA GLY A 52 6.78 11.75 3.28
C GLY A 52 5.34 11.52 2.83
N ILE A 53 4.58 12.57 2.57
CA ILE A 53 3.22 12.45 2.03
C ILE A 53 3.31 11.97 0.58
N VAL A 54 2.52 10.95 0.23
CA VAL A 54 2.44 10.44 -1.15
C VAL A 54 1.05 10.66 -1.74
N VAL A 55 1.02 11.13 -2.99
CA VAL A 55 -0.21 11.18 -3.79
C VAL A 55 -0.40 9.80 -4.43
N ALA A 56 -0.97 8.88 -3.66
CA ALA A 56 -1.18 7.50 -4.06
C ALA A 56 -2.38 7.37 -5.02
N THR A 57 -2.25 6.58 -6.08
CA THR A 57 -3.31 6.33 -7.08
C THR A 57 -3.67 4.86 -7.18
N TYR A 58 -2.69 3.96 -7.04
CA TYR A 58 -2.92 2.51 -7.02
C TYR A 58 -2.10 1.81 -5.94
N TRP A 59 -2.52 0.61 -5.57
CA TRP A 59 -1.78 -0.24 -4.64
C TRP A 59 -1.72 -1.72 -5.06
N MET A 60 -0.77 -2.44 -4.48
CA MET A 60 -0.76 -3.90 -4.42
C MET A 60 -0.14 -4.36 -3.09
N PRO A 61 -0.45 -5.57 -2.60
CA PRO A 61 0.28 -6.14 -1.47
C PRO A 61 1.78 -6.22 -1.78
N LEU A 62 2.62 -6.15 -0.75
CA LEU A 62 4.03 -6.48 -0.91
C LEU A 62 4.17 -7.94 -1.36
N PRO A 63 5.11 -8.26 -2.28
CA PRO A 63 5.40 -9.65 -2.62
C PRO A 63 5.95 -10.38 -1.39
N ASP A 64 5.73 -11.69 -1.34
CA ASP A 64 6.39 -12.54 -0.35
C ASP A 64 7.92 -12.43 -0.53
N PRO A 65 8.70 -12.45 0.57
CA PRO A 65 10.16 -12.49 0.47
C PRO A 65 10.63 -13.74 -0.30
N PRO A 66 11.77 -13.66 -1.01
CA PRO A 66 12.32 -14.78 -1.78
C PRO A 66 12.79 -15.95 -0.90
#